data_AF-A0A1E4TDK0-F1
#
_entry.id   AF-A0A1E4TDK0-F1
#
_cell.length_a   1.000
_cell.length_b   1.000
_cell.length_c   1.000
_cell.angle_alpha   90.00
_cell.angle_beta   90.00
_cell.angle_gamma   90.00
#
_symmetry.space_group_name_H-M   'P 1'
#
loop_
_entity.id
_entity.type
_entity.pdbx_description
1 polymer ?
#
loop_
_entity_poly.entity_id
_entity_poly.type
_entity_poly.pdbx_seq_one_letter_code
_entity_poly.pdbx_strand_id
1 'polypeptide(L)'
;MRFSAQVKDAILMQNIASTLGSVQDRCMIQITESIFRIIVVVPETGAQVWATLSCSHLFGNFLVSSNEDNIINLDLSLNHIASAFRSRADYTMRLTRKGNMPFLRVVVSEMVVHDIPVRIVREETSNLQEPDPPELDVAIRLPSGLHSGYTSRRKGPQFTSVAATATTAALHAARITAPDAVPHADSATVIPAPPQSKLNSTI
;
A
#
# COMPACT_ATOMS: atom_id res chain seq x y z
N MET A 1 16.95 19.30 -3.91
CA MET A 1 15.77 18.39 -4.01
C MET A 1 14.68 19.10 -4.76
N ARG A 2 14.20 18.49 -5.84
CA ARG A 2 13.11 18.98 -6.68
C ARG A 2 12.23 17.78 -7.03
N PHE A 3 10.95 17.90 -6.75
CA PHE A 3 9.94 16.96 -7.20
C PHE A 3 8.80 17.75 -7.84
N SER A 4 8.39 17.36 -9.04
CA SER A 4 7.22 17.89 -9.72
C SER A 4 6.63 16.79 -10.58
N ALA A 5 5.34 16.49 -10.41
CA ALA A 5 4.67 15.43 -11.15
C ALA A 5 3.22 15.81 -11.46
N GLN A 6 2.78 15.51 -12.69
CA GLN A 6 1.35 15.48 -13.02
C GLN A 6 0.77 14.13 -12.63
N VAL A 7 -0.31 14.11 -11.86
CA VAL A 7 -0.97 12.88 -11.41
C VAL A 7 -1.91 12.36 -12.49
N LYS A 8 -1.73 11.12 -12.93
CA LYS A 8 -2.61 10.44 -13.90
C LYS A 8 -3.87 9.89 -13.24
N ASP A 9 -3.71 9.25 -12.09
CA ASP A 9 -4.79 8.57 -11.39
C ASP A 9 -4.96 9.11 -9.96
N ALA A 10 -5.69 10.22 -9.86
CA ALA A 10 -6.02 10.85 -8.59
C ALA A 10 -6.90 9.96 -7.70
N ILE A 11 -7.78 9.15 -8.30
CA ILE A 11 -8.70 8.28 -7.57
C ILE A 11 -7.92 7.15 -6.90
N LEU A 12 -6.99 6.52 -7.62
CA LEU A 12 -6.11 5.50 -7.06
C LEU A 12 -5.24 6.08 -5.93
N MET A 13 -4.67 7.28 -6.12
CA MET A 13 -3.89 7.94 -5.08
C MET A 13 -4.72 8.23 -3.82
N GLN A 14 -5.95 8.72 -3.99
CA GLN A 14 -6.89 8.96 -2.90
C GLN A 14 -7.25 7.65 -2.17
N ASN A 15 -7.59 6.60 -2.91
CA ASN A 15 -8.00 5.31 -2.35
C ASN A 15 -6.87 4.66 -1.57
N ILE A 16 -5.65 4.68 -2.11
CA ILE A 16 -4.47 4.15 -1.42
C ILE A 16 -4.21 4.94 -0.14
N ALA A 17 -4.20 6.28 -0.22
CA ALA A 17 -3.97 7.13 0.94
C ALA A 17 -5.04 6.94 2.02
N SER A 18 -6.32 6.86 1.65
CA SER A 18 -7.42 6.63 2.59
C SER A 18 -7.37 5.23 3.21
N THR A 19 -7.00 4.21 2.43
CA THR A 19 -6.93 2.82 2.91
C THR A 19 -5.78 2.67 3.90
N LEU A 20 -4.60 3.16 3.55
CA LEU A 20 -3.43 3.12 4.42
C LEU A 20 -3.61 4.03 5.65
N GLY A 21 -4.25 5.20 5.49
CA GLY A 21 -4.54 6.13 6.58
C GLY A 21 -5.50 5.56 7.64
N SER A 22 -6.32 4.57 7.28
CA SER A 22 -7.16 3.83 8.23
C SER A 22 -6.38 2.86 9.13
N VAL A 23 -5.17 2.48 8.72
CA VAL A 23 -4.24 1.67 9.52
C VAL A 23 -3.41 2.59 10.42
N GLN A 24 -2.80 3.62 9.84
CA GLN A 24 -1.99 4.62 10.55
C GLN A 24 -1.85 5.87 9.67
N ASP A 25 -2.06 7.06 10.24
CA ASP A 25 -2.06 8.32 9.48
C ASP A 25 -0.65 8.74 9.03
N ARG A 26 0.36 8.56 9.89
CA ARG A 26 1.74 8.95 9.57
C ARG A 26 2.41 7.88 8.72
N CYS A 27 3.02 8.30 7.62
CA CYS A 27 3.71 7.41 6.68
C CYS A 27 5.02 8.03 6.20
N MET A 28 5.90 7.17 5.70
CA MET A 28 7.03 7.59 4.87
C MET A 28 6.69 7.32 3.40
N ILE A 29 6.94 8.32 2.55
CA ILE A 29 6.87 8.21 1.10
C ILE A 29 8.29 8.29 0.55
N GLN A 30 8.68 7.27 -0.19
CA GLN A 30 9.90 7.24 -0.96
C GLN A 30 9.59 7.43 -2.44
N ILE A 31 10.21 8.43 -3.04
CA ILE A 31 10.04 8.78 -4.45
C ILE A 31 11.40 8.63 -5.13
N THR A 32 11.42 7.87 -6.20
CA THR A 32 12.56 7.68 -7.10
C THR A 32 12.11 7.94 -8.54
N GLU A 33 13.02 7.80 -9.50
CA GLU A 33 12.68 7.95 -10.92
C GLU A 33 11.72 6.86 -11.42
N SER A 34 11.68 5.68 -10.80
CA SER A 34 10.87 4.55 -11.28
C SER A 34 9.76 4.17 -10.31
N ILE A 35 9.97 4.36 -9.01
CA ILE A 35 9.12 3.83 -7.94
C ILE A 35 8.62 4.95 -7.04
N PHE A 36 7.33 4.88 -6.73
CA PHE A 36 6.66 5.60 -5.66
C PHE A 36 6.23 4.59 -4.60
N ARG A 37 6.79 4.69 -3.41
CA ARG A 37 6.60 3.72 -2.33
C ARG A 37 6.04 4.41 -1.10
N ILE A 38 4.99 3.85 -0.52
CA ILE A 38 4.43 4.28 0.76
C ILE A 38 4.73 3.21 1.79
N ILE A 39 5.35 3.62 2.89
CA ILE A 39 5.73 2.77 4.01
C ILE A 39 4.97 3.26 5.23
N VAL A 40 4.17 2.38 5.82
CA VAL A 40 3.41 2.62 7.03
C VAL A 40 3.92 1.69 8.12
N VAL A 41 4.35 2.25 9.24
CA VAL A 41 4.80 1.50 10.42
C VAL A 41 3.83 1.76 11.55
N VAL A 42 3.27 0.70 12.14
CA VAL A 42 2.35 0.76 13.27
C VAL A 42 3.15 0.50 14.54
N PRO A 43 3.47 1.53 15.36
CA PRO A 43 4.40 1.38 16.49
C PRO A 43 3.89 0.40 17.56
N GLU A 44 2.58 0.34 17.77
CA GLU A 44 1.96 -0.48 18.83
C GLU A 44 2.06 -1.97 18.55
N THR A 45 1.96 -2.38 17.28
CA THR A 45 1.95 -3.79 16.87
C THR A 45 3.25 -4.23 16.20
N GLY A 46 4.11 -3.27 15.81
CA GLY A 46 5.25 -3.51 14.95
C GLY A 46 4.88 -3.86 13.51
N ALA A 47 3.59 -3.86 13.15
CA ALA A 47 3.14 -4.17 11.81
C ALA A 47 3.63 -3.11 10.81
N GLN A 48 3.99 -3.57 9.61
CA GLN A 48 4.39 -2.70 8.53
C GLN A 48 3.57 -2.97 7.27
N VAL A 49 3.21 -1.91 6.55
CA VAL A 49 2.56 -2.00 5.26
C VAL A 49 3.42 -1.30 4.23
N TRP A 50 3.74 -2.02 3.16
CA TRP A 50 4.54 -1.56 2.05
C TRP A 50 3.68 -1.54 0.78
N ALA A 51 3.50 -0.35 0.22
CA ALA A 51 2.77 -0.16 -1.03
C ALA A 51 3.70 0.44 -2.09
N THR A 52 4.11 -0.40 -3.04
CA THR A 52 5.06 -0.04 -4.11
C THR A 52 4.31 0.11 -5.42
N LEU A 53 4.43 1.29 -6.05
CA LEU A 53 3.76 1.64 -7.29
C LEU A 53 4.77 2.16 -8.31
N SER A 54 4.54 1.87 -9.59
CA SER A 54 5.35 2.45 -10.66
C SER A 54 5.01 3.93 -10.84
N CYS A 55 6.03 4.78 -10.89
CA CYS A 55 5.89 6.20 -11.24
C CYS A 55 5.24 6.39 -12.62
N SER A 56 5.48 5.47 -13.57
CA SER A 56 4.89 5.55 -14.91
C SER A 56 3.38 5.37 -14.92
N HIS A 57 2.82 4.64 -13.94
CA HIS A 57 1.38 4.45 -13.80
C HIS A 57 0.73 5.59 -13.02
N LEU A 58 1.39 6.08 -11.97
CA LEU A 58 0.85 7.16 -11.13
C LEU A 58 0.98 8.54 -11.77
N PHE A 59 2.06 8.79 -12.49
CA PHE A 59 2.43 10.11 -12.95
C PHE A 59 2.59 10.18 -14.47
N GLY A 60 2.20 11.32 -15.04
CA GLY A 60 2.42 11.67 -16.44
C GLY A 60 3.82 12.24 -16.60
N ASN A 61 3.89 13.55 -16.81
CA ASN A 61 5.16 14.26 -16.80
C ASN A 61 5.62 14.42 -15.35
N PHE A 62 6.74 13.79 -14.99
CA PHE A 62 7.34 13.94 -13.68
C PHE A 62 8.84 14.17 -13.75
N LEU A 63 9.35 14.87 -12.74
CA LEU A 63 10.75 15.19 -12.55
C LEU A 63 11.08 14.95 -11.08
N VAL A 64 12.06 14.09 -10.85
CA VAL A 64 12.68 13.82 -9.55
C VAL A 64 14.14 14.20 -9.67
N SER A 65 14.65 14.99 -8.73
CA SER A 65 16.06 15.34 -8.65
C SER A 65 16.43 15.52 -7.18
N SER A 66 17.32 14.66 -6.70
CA SER A 66 17.83 14.67 -5.33
C SER A 66 19.36 14.58 -5.34
N ASN A 67 19.99 15.07 -4.28
CA ASN A 67 21.45 14.92 -4.13
C ASN A 67 21.81 13.56 -3.47
N GLU A 68 20.80 12.77 -3.10
CA GLU A 68 20.91 11.46 -2.46
C GLU A 68 20.42 10.41 -3.47
N ASP A 69 21.22 10.11 -4.50
CA ASP A 69 20.95 9.09 -5.53
C ASP A 69 19.56 9.19 -6.21
N ASN A 70 19.05 10.41 -6.39
CA ASN A 70 17.69 10.69 -6.89
C ASN A 70 16.56 10.03 -6.07
N ILE A 71 16.82 9.75 -4.80
CA ILE A 71 15.84 9.29 -3.80
C ILE A 71 15.37 10.49 -2.98
N ILE A 72 14.05 10.60 -2.80
CA ILE A 72 13.43 11.60 -1.93
C ILE A 72 12.54 10.87 -0.92
N ASN A 73 12.93 10.92 0.35
CA ASN A 73 12.15 10.36 1.45
C ASN A 73 11.41 11.48 2.22
N LEU A 74 10.10 11.35 2.35
CA LEU A 74 9.20 12.33 2.97
C LEU A 74 8.37 11.65 4.07
N ASP A 75 8.32 12.21 5.26
CA ASP A 75 7.36 11.81 6.31
C ASP A 75 6.21 12.83 6.38
N LEU A 76 4.97 12.34 6.25
CA LEU A 76 3.76 13.15 6.16
C LEU A 76 2.48 12.36 6.54
N SER A 77 1.36 13.08 6.64
CA SER A 77 0.03 12.51 6.94
C SER A 77 -0.70 12.04 5.68
N LEU A 78 -1.15 10.78 5.69
CA LEU A 78 -1.95 10.17 4.63
C LEU A 78 -3.34 10.81 4.53
N ASN A 79 -3.93 11.23 5.65
CA ASN A 79 -5.22 11.93 5.64
C ASN A 79 -5.12 13.27 4.89
N HIS A 80 -3.98 13.97 4.99
CA HIS A 80 -3.75 15.18 4.19
C HIS A 80 -3.65 14.87 2.69
N ILE A 81 -3.03 13.75 2.29
CA ILE A 81 -3.02 13.31 0.89
C ILE A 81 -4.44 12.97 0.44
N ALA A 82 -5.16 12.12 1.17
CA ALA A 82 -6.50 11.67 0.79
C ALA A 82 -7.48 12.86 0.66
N SER A 83 -7.36 13.87 1.52
CA SER A 83 -8.18 15.08 1.45
C SER A 83 -7.80 16.04 0.32
N ALA A 84 -6.59 15.95 -0.22
CA ALA A 84 -6.15 16.75 -1.36
C ALA A 84 -6.69 16.24 -2.70
N PHE A 85 -6.99 14.95 -2.83
CA PHE A 85 -7.43 14.30 -4.07
C PHE A 85 -8.92 13.93 -4.06
N ARG A 86 -9.83 14.91 -3.90
CA ARG A 86 -11.28 14.61 -3.75
C ARG A 86 -12.08 14.50 -5.05
N SER A 87 -11.61 15.11 -6.12
CA SER A 87 -12.31 15.18 -7.40
C SER A 87 -11.52 14.54 -8.53
N ARG A 88 -12.19 14.19 -9.62
CA ARG A 88 -11.55 13.77 -10.87
C ARG A 88 -11.14 15.02 -11.66
N ALA A 89 -9.99 15.57 -11.31
CA ALA A 89 -9.43 16.78 -11.90
C ALA A 89 -7.95 16.57 -12.25
N ASP A 90 -7.35 17.54 -12.93
CA ASP A 90 -5.92 17.54 -13.22
C ASP A 90 -5.14 18.06 -12.01
N TYR A 91 -4.35 17.17 -11.40
CA TYR A 91 -3.53 17.50 -10.24
C TYR A 91 -2.05 17.57 -10.60
N THR A 92 -1.37 18.56 -10.04
CA THR A 92 0.09 18.64 -10.05
C THR A 92 0.61 18.59 -8.63
N MET A 93 1.51 17.66 -8.35
CA MET A 93 2.22 17.56 -7.07
C MET A 93 3.60 18.18 -7.21
N ARG A 94 3.99 19.04 -6.26
CA ARG A 94 5.31 19.69 -6.24
C ARG A 94 5.87 19.75 -4.84
N LEU A 95 7.14 19.38 -4.68
CA LEU A 95 7.85 19.69 -3.45
C LEU A 95 8.26 21.17 -3.47
N THR A 96 7.82 21.91 -2.48
CA THR A 96 8.04 23.35 -2.33
C THR A 96 8.58 23.66 -0.94
N ARG A 97 9.13 24.86 -0.77
CA ARG A 97 9.61 25.35 0.53
C ARG A 97 9.01 26.72 0.77
N LYS A 98 8.34 26.91 1.91
CA LYS A 98 7.82 28.20 2.37
C LYS A 98 8.58 28.59 3.62
N GLY A 99 9.46 29.59 3.51
CA GLY A 99 10.39 29.95 4.57
C GLY A 99 11.33 28.78 4.90
N ASN A 100 11.30 28.29 6.13
CA ASN A 100 12.13 27.16 6.55
C ASN A 100 11.41 25.80 6.52
N MET A 101 10.14 25.75 6.14
CA MET A 101 9.33 24.52 6.17
C MET A 101 9.10 23.97 4.76
N PRO A 102 9.35 22.67 4.51
CA PRO A 102 9.03 22.02 3.26
C PRO A 102 7.56 21.58 3.21
N PHE A 103 6.97 21.68 2.03
CA PHE A 103 5.59 21.31 1.76
C PHE A 103 5.50 20.48 0.48
N LEU A 104 4.71 19.41 0.51
CA LEU A 104 4.21 18.74 -0.67
C LEU A 104 2.94 19.47 -1.11
N ARG A 105 3.08 20.31 -2.12
CA ARG A 105 2.01 21.12 -2.67
C ARG A 105 1.24 20.32 -3.72
N VAL A 106 -0.06 20.20 -3.56
CA VAL A 106 -0.97 19.63 -4.56
C VAL A 106 -1.80 20.77 -5.14
N VAL A 107 -1.72 20.97 -6.47
CA VAL A 107 -2.45 22.02 -7.19
C VAL A 107 -3.50 21.37 -8.08
N VAL A 108 -4.75 21.81 -7.95
CA VAL A 108 -5.89 21.37 -8.78
C VAL A 108 -6.28 22.49 -9.72
N SER A 109 -6.22 22.25 -11.03
CA SER A 109 -6.67 23.19 -12.07
C SER A 109 -6.21 24.64 -11.83
N GLU A 110 -4.97 24.83 -11.36
CA GLU A 110 -4.33 26.12 -11.05
C GLU A 110 -5.00 27.00 -9.97
N MET A 111 -6.12 26.58 -9.38
CA MET A 111 -6.89 27.39 -8.42
C MET A 111 -6.81 26.89 -6.98
N VAL A 112 -6.94 25.57 -6.78
CA VAL A 112 -6.98 25.00 -5.43
C VAL A 112 -5.60 24.46 -5.08
N VAL A 113 -5.00 24.99 -4.02
CA VAL A 113 -3.67 24.63 -3.55
C VAL A 113 -3.75 24.02 -2.17
N HIS A 114 -3.35 22.75 -2.04
CA HIS A 114 -3.18 22.07 -0.77
C HIS A 114 -1.70 21.99 -0.43
N ASP A 115 -1.27 22.74 0.58
CA ASP A 115 0.10 22.69 1.09
C ASP A 115 0.18 21.66 2.23
N ILE A 116 0.66 20.46 1.93
CA ILE A 116 0.81 19.38 2.91
C ILE A 116 2.18 19.53 3.58
N PRO A 117 2.27 19.77 4.90
CA PRO A 117 3.55 19.85 5.57
C PRO A 117 4.25 18.49 5.53
N VAL A 118 5.52 18.49 5.16
CA VAL A 118 6.35 17.27 5.10
C VAL A 118 7.60 17.44 5.96
N ARG A 119 8.13 16.33 6.47
CA ARG A 119 9.49 16.27 7.02
C ARG A 119 10.36 15.53 6.02
N ILE A 120 11.44 16.17 5.58
CA ILE A 120 12.44 15.51 4.73
C ILE A 120 13.25 14.56 5.61
N VAL A 121 13.30 13.28 5.24
CA VAL A 121 14.05 12.27 5.98
C VAL A 121 15.38 12.06 5.27
N ARG A 122 16.49 12.37 5.96
CA ARG A 122 17.87 12.23 5.44
C ARG A 122 18.64 11.08 6.07
N GLU A 123 18.21 10.62 7.26
CA GLU A 123 18.85 9.51 7.94
C GLU A 123 18.69 8.23 7.12
N GLU A 124 19.69 7.34 7.22
CA GLU A 124 19.67 6.05 6.54
C GLU A 124 18.35 5.34 6.84
N THR A 125 17.56 5.14 5.79
CA THR A 125 16.40 4.25 5.79
C THR A 125 16.82 2.78 5.96
N SER A 126 18.03 2.50 6.43
CA SER A 126 18.54 1.15 6.72
C SER A 126 17.65 0.41 7.73
N ASN A 127 16.98 1.14 8.62
CA ASN A 127 15.99 0.59 9.54
C ASN A 127 14.63 0.24 8.88
N LEU A 128 14.38 0.73 7.67
CA LEU A 128 13.18 0.48 6.89
C LEU A 128 13.57 -0.39 5.69
N GLN A 129 13.82 -1.67 5.96
CA GLN A 129 13.97 -2.68 4.93
C GLN A 129 12.61 -3.32 4.66
N GLU A 130 12.28 -3.56 3.39
CA GLU A 130 11.12 -4.36 3.03
C GLU A 130 11.29 -5.74 3.68
N PRO A 131 10.33 -6.21 4.49
CA PRO A 131 10.46 -7.49 5.14
C PRO A 131 10.61 -8.58 4.07
N ASP A 132 11.68 -9.36 4.15
CA ASP A 132 11.81 -10.52 3.29
C ASP A 132 10.66 -11.48 3.58
N PRO A 133 9.94 -11.94 2.54
CA PRO A 133 8.82 -12.83 2.75
C PRO A 133 9.35 -14.13 3.38
N PRO A 134 8.81 -14.57 4.53
CA PRO A 134 9.19 -15.86 5.10
C PRO A 134 8.74 -16.99 4.17
N GLU A 135 9.36 -18.16 4.31
CA GLU A 135 8.86 -19.37 3.68
C GLU A 135 7.42 -19.64 4.17
N LEU A 136 6.48 -19.73 3.24
CA LEU A 136 5.07 -19.93 3.56
C LEU A 136 4.79 -21.42 3.68
N ASP A 137 4.42 -21.89 4.86
CA ASP A 137 3.93 -23.26 5.05
C ASP A 137 2.63 -23.51 4.24
N VAL A 138 1.79 -22.48 4.13
CA VAL A 138 0.50 -22.54 3.43
C VAL A 138 0.20 -21.20 2.75
N ALA A 139 -0.16 -21.25 1.46
CA ALA A 139 -0.67 -20.11 0.71
C ALA A 139 -2.16 -20.29 0.41
N ILE A 140 -3.01 -19.38 0.90
CA ILE A 140 -4.45 -19.37 0.56
C ILE A 140 -4.73 -18.21 -0.37
N ARG A 141 -5.39 -18.50 -1.51
CA ARG A 141 -5.97 -17.46 -2.34
C ARG A 141 -7.26 -16.97 -1.70
N LEU A 142 -7.31 -15.68 -1.38
CA LEU A 142 -8.54 -15.06 -0.89
C LEU A 142 -9.64 -15.12 -1.96
N PRO A 143 -10.91 -15.41 -1.59
CA PRO A 143 -12.03 -15.33 -2.51
C PRO A 143 -12.19 -13.92 -3.07
N SER A 144 -12.50 -13.81 -4.37
CA SER A 144 -12.83 -12.54 -5.01
C SER A 144 -14.12 -11.99 -4.39
N GLY A 145 -14.00 -10.92 -3.58
CA GLY A 145 -15.15 -10.34 -2.86
C GLY A 145 -14.87 -10.07 -1.38
N LEU A 146 -13.80 -10.63 -0.80
CA LEU A 146 -13.34 -10.29 0.56
C LEU A 146 -12.63 -8.92 0.63
N HIS A 147 -12.99 -7.97 -0.25
CA HIS A 147 -12.34 -6.66 -0.34
C HIS A 147 -13.01 -5.58 0.51
N SER A 148 -14.12 -5.88 1.19
CA SER A 148 -14.85 -4.89 1.97
C SER A 148 -15.40 -5.48 3.27
N GLY A 149 -14.71 -5.22 4.38
CA GLY A 149 -15.26 -5.15 5.75
C GLY A 149 -16.06 -6.32 6.33
N TYR A 150 -16.26 -7.42 5.58
CA TYR A 150 -17.36 -8.36 5.82
C TYR A 150 -17.15 -9.24 7.06
N THR A 151 -15.91 -9.54 7.43
CA THR A 151 -15.61 -10.48 8.52
C THR A 151 -15.23 -9.80 9.83
N SER A 152 -14.58 -8.63 9.79
CA SER A 152 -14.20 -7.89 11.00
C SER A 152 -15.37 -7.12 11.62
N ARG A 153 -16.20 -6.42 10.83
CA ARG A 153 -17.30 -5.60 11.38
C ARG A 153 -18.46 -6.39 11.99
N ARG A 154 -18.62 -7.67 11.66
CA ARG A 154 -19.63 -8.54 12.30
C ARG A 154 -19.21 -9.01 13.69
N LYS A 155 -17.92 -8.97 14.00
CA LYS A 155 -17.42 -9.20 15.35
C LYS A 155 -17.45 -7.85 16.06
N GLY A 156 -18.52 -7.59 16.81
CA GLY A 156 -18.57 -6.45 17.72
C GLY A 156 -17.40 -6.44 18.72
N PRO A 157 -17.36 -5.51 19.69
CA PRO A 157 -16.26 -5.34 20.66
C PRO A 157 -15.96 -6.56 21.57
N GLN A 158 -16.58 -7.71 21.33
CA GLN A 158 -16.44 -8.95 22.09
C GLN A 158 -15.35 -9.89 21.58
N PHE A 159 -14.74 -9.65 20.40
CA PHE A 159 -13.70 -10.52 19.86
C PHE A 159 -12.41 -9.75 19.58
N THR A 160 -11.42 -9.95 20.44
CA THR A 160 -10.07 -9.35 20.35
C THR A 160 -9.08 -10.24 19.59
N SER A 161 -9.47 -11.46 19.23
CA SER A 161 -8.62 -12.44 18.53
C SER A 161 -9.31 -12.99 17.28
N VAL A 162 -8.57 -13.01 16.18
CA VAL A 162 -8.97 -13.63 14.91
C VAL A 162 -7.96 -14.71 14.59
N ALA A 163 -8.37 -15.97 14.67
CA ALA A 163 -7.59 -17.09 14.18
C ALA A 163 -7.92 -17.29 12.68
N ALA A 164 -6.90 -17.27 11.83
CA ALA A 164 -6.98 -17.71 10.45
C ALA A 164 -6.39 -19.12 10.36
N THR A 165 -7.22 -20.14 10.16
CA THR A 165 -6.76 -21.53 9.99
C THR A 165 -6.76 -21.87 8.51
N ALA A 166 -5.61 -22.29 8.01
CA ALA A 166 -5.43 -22.81 6.66
C ALA A 166 -5.24 -24.33 6.75
N THR A 167 -6.18 -25.12 6.22
CA THR A 167 -6.09 -26.58 6.32
C THR A 167 -5.75 -27.18 4.95
N THR A 168 -4.64 -27.90 4.86
CA THR A 168 -4.25 -28.73 3.70
C THR A 168 -5.24 -29.88 3.42
N ALA A 169 -6.12 -30.19 4.38
CA ALA A 169 -7.11 -31.26 4.34
C ALA A 169 -8.39 -30.94 3.52
N ALA A 170 -8.48 -29.76 2.89
CA ALA A 170 -9.61 -29.42 2.01
C ALA A 170 -9.65 -30.23 0.69
N LEU A 171 -8.73 -31.18 0.51
CA LEU A 171 -8.70 -32.11 -0.63
C LEU A 171 -9.54 -33.39 -0.43
N HIS A 172 -10.06 -33.70 0.78
CA HIS A 172 -10.81 -34.96 0.98
C HIS A 172 -12.08 -34.87 1.86
N ALA A 173 -12.46 -33.70 2.36
CA ALA A 173 -13.57 -33.55 3.31
C ALA A 173 -14.66 -32.55 2.87
N ALA A 174 -15.13 -32.65 1.63
CA ALA A 174 -16.45 -32.16 1.27
C ALA A 174 -17.52 -33.20 1.66
N ARG A 175 -17.61 -33.53 2.96
CA ARG A 175 -18.76 -34.23 3.52
C ARG A 175 -18.88 -33.93 5.01
N ILE A 176 -19.39 -32.74 5.32
CA ILE A 176 -20.12 -32.52 6.56
C ILE A 176 -21.57 -32.28 6.14
N THR A 177 -22.34 -33.36 6.24
CA THR A 177 -23.80 -33.35 6.15
C THR A 177 -24.34 -32.63 7.38
N ALA A 178 -25.10 -31.56 7.19
CA ALA A 178 -26.21 -31.17 8.04
C ALA A 178 -27.36 -30.71 7.12
N PRO A 179 -28.62 -31.04 7.46
CA PRO A 179 -29.74 -30.98 6.53
C PRO A 179 -30.17 -29.51 6.29
N ASP A 180 -30.66 -29.25 5.09
CA ASP A 180 -31.31 -28.00 4.68
C ASP A 180 -30.44 -26.74 4.61
N ALA A 181 -29.54 -26.70 3.61
CA ALA A 181 -29.20 -25.44 2.96
C ALA A 181 -28.83 -25.68 1.48
N VAL A 182 -29.56 -25.04 0.59
CA VAL A 182 -29.40 -25.07 -0.87
C VAL A 182 -28.02 -24.52 -1.27
N PRO A 183 -27.26 -25.20 -2.16
CA PRO A 183 -25.91 -24.76 -2.52
C PRO A 183 -25.94 -23.71 -3.64
N HIS A 184 -25.38 -22.52 -3.37
CA HIS A 184 -24.79 -21.68 -4.41
C HIS A 184 -23.28 -21.84 -4.36
N ALA A 185 -22.70 -22.32 -5.45
CA ALA A 185 -21.30 -22.68 -5.59
C ALA A 185 -20.42 -21.43 -5.79
N ASP A 186 -19.41 -21.27 -4.94
CA ASP A 186 -18.20 -20.49 -5.26
C ASP A 186 -17.01 -21.17 -4.57
N SER A 187 -16.28 -21.99 -5.34
CA SER A 187 -15.17 -22.82 -4.85
C SER A 187 -13.85 -22.02 -4.83
N ALA A 188 -13.20 -21.95 -3.66
CA ALA A 188 -11.82 -21.46 -3.55
C ALA A 188 -10.84 -22.47 -4.17
N THR A 189 -9.93 -21.98 -5.02
CA THR A 189 -8.92 -22.82 -5.71
C THR A 189 -7.53 -22.57 -5.11
N VAL A 190 -6.88 -23.64 -4.66
CA VAL A 190 -5.47 -23.66 -4.24
C VAL A 190 -4.59 -23.75 -5.50
N ILE A 191 -3.58 -22.87 -5.61
CA ILE A 191 -2.60 -22.90 -6.71
C ILE A 191 -1.32 -23.54 -6.18
N PRO A 192 -0.81 -24.63 -6.78
CA PRO A 192 0.50 -25.18 -6.42
C PRO A 192 1.62 -24.21 -6.85
N ALA A 193 2.61 -24.03 -5.98
CA ALA A 193 3.79 -23.21 -6.26
C ALA A 193 4.57 -23.74 -7.49
N PRO A 194 5.10 -22.87 -8.37
CA PRO A 194 5.90 -23.30 -9.50
C PRO A 194 7.22 -23.94 -9.02
N PRO A 195 7.70 -25.00 -9.70
CA PRO A 195 8.96 -25.65 -9.33
C PRO A 195 10.13 -24.70 -9.61
N GLN A 196 10.87 -24.37 -8.56
CA GLN A 196 12.14 -23.66 -8.64
C GLN A 196 13.16 -24.55 -9.37
N SER A 197 13.46 -24.24 -10.62
CA SER A 197 14.55 -24.88 -11.35
C SER A 197 15.88 -24.50 -10.70
N LYS A 198 16.55 -25.49 -10.09
CA LYS A 198 17.93 -25.35 -9.61
C LYS A 198 18.84 -25.07 -10.81
N LEU A 199 19.31 -23.84 -10.98
CA LEU A 199 20.52 -23.57 -11.75
C LEU A 199 21.70 -24.05 -10.90
N ASN A 200 22.14 -25.28 -11.15
CA ASN A 200 23.46 -25.74 -10.74
C ASN A 200 24.49 -25.05 -11.65
N SER A 201 25.33 -24.16 -11.11
CA SER A 201 26.59 -23.80 -11.75
C SER A 201 27.63 -24.86 -11.40
N THR A 202 28.05 -25.63 -12.38
CA THR A 202 29.29 -26.42 -12.35
C THR A 202 30.28 -25.72 -13.27
N ILE A 203 31.36 -25.22 -12.66
CA ILE A 203 32.70 -24.87 -13.19
C ILE A 203 32.74 -23.83 -14.32
#